data_AF-A0A382PN44-F1
#
_entry.id   AF-A0A382PN44-F1
#
_cell.length_a   1.000
_cell.length_b   1.000
_cell.length_c   1.000
_cell.angle_alpha   90.00
_cell.angle_beta   90.00
_cell.angle_gamma   90.00
#
_symmetry.space_group_name_H-M   'P 1'
#
loop_
_entity.id
_entity.type
_entity.pdbx_description
1 polymer ?
#
loop_
_entity_poly.entity_id
_entity_poly.type
_entity_poly.pdbx_seq_one_letter_code
_entity_poly.pdbx_strand_id
1 'polypeptide(L)' 'VNIDHVATIRNARGEIYPNPLRAALIAQKSGADSITIHLREDRRHIRDYDLK' A
#
# COMPACT_ATOMS: atom_id res chain seq x y z
N VAL A 1 -5.11 -9.21 3.40
CA VAL A 1 -5.18 -8.50 2.10
C VAL A 1 -3.83 -7.87 1.81
N ASN A 2 -3.16 -8.27 0.72
CA ASN A 2 -1.93 -7.61 0.27
C ASN A 2 -2.28 -6.31 -0.48
N ILE A 3 -1.61 -5.20 -0.14
CA ILE A 3 -1.86 -3.87 -0.73
C ILE A 3 -0.68 -3.29 -1.52
N ASP A 4 0.35 -4.07 -1.83
CA ASP A 4 1.55 -3.63 -2.55
C ASP A 4 1.19 -3.00 -3.91
N HIS A 5 0.15 -3.53 -4.56
CA HIS A 5 -0.28 -3.07 -5.88
C HIS A 5 -1.00 -1.71 -5.85
N VAL A 6 -1.51 -1.28 -4.69
CA VAL A 6 -2.00 0.10 -4.52
C VAL A 6 -0.85 1.09 -4.67
N ALA A 7 0.28 0.79 -4.02
CA ALA A 7 1.51 1.58 -4.15
C ALA A 7 2.11 1.49 -5.56
N THR A 8 1.91 0.36 -6.27
CA THR A 8 2.34 0.21 -7.67
C THR A 8 1.64 1.23 -8.58
N ILE A 9 0.31 1.35 -8.47
CA ILE A 9 -0.47 2.30 -9.28
C ILE A 9 -0.05 3.75 -8.95
N ARG A 10 0.11 4.07 -7.66
CA ARG A 10 0.59 5.37 -7.20
C ARG A 10 1.96 5.70 -7.80
N ASN A 11 2.93 4.79 -7.65
CA ASN A 11 4.30 5.01 -8.09
C ASN A 11 4.39 5.15 -9.62
N ALA A 12 3.56 4.43 -10.39
CA ALA A 12 3.52 4.53 -11.84
C ALA A 12 3.13 5.94 -12.34
N ARG A 13 2.45 6.74 -11.51
CA ARG A 13 2.08 8.12 -11.82
C ARG A 13 2.96 9.17 -11.11
N GLY A 14 3.79 8.75 -10.17
CA GLY A 14 4.57 9.68 -9.32
C GLY A 14 3.70 10.54 -8.40
N GLU A 15 2.44 10.13 -8.19
CA GLU A 15 1.45 10.87 -7.42
C GLU A 15 1.42 10.42 -5.95
N ILE A 16 0.65 11.14 -5.13
CA ILE A 16 0.38 10.72 -3.73
C ILE A 16 -0.82 9.76 -3.60
N TYR A 17 -1.53 9.51 -4.70
CA TYR A 17 -2.72 8.67 -4.75
C TYR A 17 -2.61 7.60 -5.85
N PRO A 18 -3.26 6.43 -5.67
CA PRO A 18 -3.99 5.99 -4.47
C PRO A 18 -3.06 5.74 -3.26
N ASN A 19 -3.56 5.99 -2.04
CA ASN A 19 -2.78 5.86 -0.81
C ASN A 19 -2.94 4.43 -0.21
N PRO A 20 -1.85 3.66 -0.01
CA PRO A 20 -1.89 2.33 0.59
C PRO A 20 -2.51 2.28 1.99
N LEU A 21 -2.26 3.27 2.85
CA LEU A 21 -2.88 3.35 4.18
C LEU A 21 -4.41 3.44 4.07
N ARG A 22 -4.91 4.26 3.14
CA ARG A 22 -6.35 4.36 2.91
C ARG A 22 -6.92 3.02 2.42
N ALA A 23 -6.20 2.30 1.56
CA ALA A 23 -6.61 0.97 1.13
C ALA A 23 -6.61 -0.06 2.28
N ALA A 24 -5.62 -0.01 3.18
CA ALA A 24 -5.56 -0.84 4.38
C ALA A 24 -6.81 -0.64 5.26
N LEU A 25 -7.16 0.63 5.53
CA LEU A 25 -8.32 0.99 6.35
C LEU A 25 -9.64 0.55 5.72
N ILE A 26 -9.77 0.67 4.38
CA ILE A 26 -10.96 0.19 3.67
C ILE A 26 -11.04 -1.34 3.78
N ALA A 27 -9.94 -2.05 3.50
CA ALA A 27 -9.90 -3.51 3.58
C ALA A 27 -10.29 -4.02 4.98
N GLN A 28 -9.76 -3.42 6.05
CA GLN A 28 -10.13 -3.77 7.43
C GLN A 28 -11.62 -3.51 7.71
N LYS A 29 -12.14 -2.33 7.31
CA LYS A 29 -13.58 -2.01 7.45
C LYS A 29 -14.48 -2.96 6.67
N SER A 30 -13.96 -3.56 5.61
CA SER A 30 -14.66 -4.57 4.80
C SER A 30 -14.47 -6.01 5.32
N GLY A 31 -13.89 -6.20 6.50
CA GLY A 31 -13.77 -7.51 7.14
C GLY A 31 -12.46 -8.25 6.87
N ALA A 32 -11.42 -7.59 6.37
CA ALA A 32 -10.10 -8.21 6.27
C ALA A 32 -9.49 -8.43 7.65
N ASP A 33 -9.16 -9.67 7.98
CA ASP A 33 -8.53 -10.04 9.27
C ASP A 33 -7.10 -9.47 9.42
N SER A 34 -6.40 -9.30 8.30
CA SER A 34 -5.03 -8.81 8.29
C SER A 34 -4.71 -8.04 7.00
N ILE A 35 -3.74 -7.14 7.09
CA ILE A 35 -3.15 -6.42 5.97
C ILE A 35 -1.69 -6.86 5.81
N THR A 36 -1.27 -7.08 4.58
CA THR A 36 0.09 -7.52 4.25
C THR A 36 0.72 -6.52 3.30
N ILE A 37 1.98 -6.21 3.57
CA ILE A 37 2.83 -5.37 2.73
C ILE A 37 4.22 -5.98 2.64
N HIS A 38 4.92 -5.71 1.54
CA HIS A 38 6.29 -6.14 1.35
C HIS A 38 7.19 -4.95 0.99
N LEU A 39 7.98 -4.49 1.96
CA LEU A 39 9.01 -3.49 1.74
C LEU A 39 10.20 -4.13 1.02
N ARG A 40 10.27 -3.93 -0.31
CA ARG A 40 11.40 -4.39 -1.12
C ARG A 40 12.63 -3.50 -0.91
N GLU A 41 13.82 -4.08 -1.04
CA GLU A 41 15.09 -3.33 -1.03
C GLU A 41 15.10 -2.22 -2.10
N ASP A 42 14.61 -2.53 -3.31
CA ASP A 42 14.52 -1.59 -4.44
C ASP A 42 13.36 -0.58 -4.36
N ARG A 43 12.53 -0.63 -3.30
CA ARG A 43 11.37 0.25 -3.09
C ARG A 43 10.43 0.35 -4.29
N ARG A 44 10.28 -0.75 -5.04
CA ARG A 44 9.46 -0.79 -6.27
C ARG A 44 8.00 -0.39 -6.05
N HIS A 45 7.42 -0.77 -4.90
CA HIS A 45 6.02 -0.49 -4.57
C HIS A 45 5.91 0.25 -3.24
N ILE A 46 5.90 -0.48 -2.13
CA ILE A 46 5.87 0.08 -0.77
C ILE A 46 7.17 0.83 -0.50
N ARG A 47 7.05 2.01 0.10
CA ARG A 47 8.16 2.87 0.52
C ARG A 47 8.18 3.01 2.03
N ASP A 48 9.29 3.48 2.60
CA ASP A 48 9.44 3.59 4.06
C ASP A 48 8.40 4.49 4.73
N TYR A 49 7.88 5.49 4.02
CA TYR A 49 6.80 6.34 4.55
C TYR A 49 5.45 5.62 4.63
N ASP A 50 5.23 4.55 3.87
CA ASP A 50 4.00 3.76 3.94
C ASP A 50 3.95 2.90 5.23
N LEU A 51 5.06 2.80 5.95
CA LEU A 51 5.18 2.10 7.24
C LEU A 51 4.95 2.99 8.47
N LYS A 52 4.95 4.31 8.29
CA LYS A 52 4.81 5.29 9.37
C LYS A 52 3.34 5.64 9.58
#